data_AF-A0A1Q9V0K5-F1
#
_entry.id   AF-A0A1Q9V0K5-F1
#
_cell.length_a   1.000
_cell.length_b   1.000
_cell.length_c   1.000
_cell.angle_alpha   90.00
_cell.angle_beta   90.00
_cell.angle_gamma   90.00
#
_symmetry.space_group_name_H-M   'P 1'
#
loop_
_entity.id
_entity.type
_entity.pdbx_description
1 polymer ?
#
loop_
_entity_poly.entity_id
_entity_poly.type
_entity_poly.pdbx_seq_one_letter_code
_entity_poly.pdbx_strand_id
1 'polypeptide(L)'
;MTQNPGQDPYQHDPNAPQPEGGYQSAPSYDNAGAGHGGPVAKPGSVGLAEKLMYVGGALALVSGILALTTPEDQLRQQVEEQLEASGQAVDPAIVDASVSSAPIIGLVTAIIIAAIWFLMGFLNGKGKSWARIVATILGVINVVTTLLSLIGTSMMPGSAAGGTLNLVVSLVSAVLAAVIVFMLWKKESTAYFKSTS
;
A
#
# COMPACT_ATOMS: atom_id res chain seq x y z
N MET A 1 -25.75 48.29 -52.41
CA MET A 1 -24.74 49.28 -51.97
C MET A 1 -25.44 50.23 -51.02
N THR A 2 -25.23 50.06 -49.72
CA THR A 2 -25.82 50.92 -48.70
C THR A 2 -24.73 51.20 -47.67
N GLN A 3 -24.28 52.45 -47.66
CA GLN A 3 -23.22 52.98 -46.79
C GLN A 3 -23.77 53.17 -45.36
N ASN A 4 -22.98 52.79 -44.36
CA ASN A 4 -23.28 53.02 -42.94
C ASN A 4 -22.65 54.37 -42.51
N PRO A 5 -23.37 55.28 -41.85
CA PRO A 5 -22.89 56.63 -41.55
C PRO A 5 -22.06 56.73 -40.25
N GLY A 6 -21.09 57.65 -40.27
CA GLY A 6 -20.69 58.49 -39.13
C GLY A 6 -19.90 57.82 -37.99
N GLN A 7 -18.57 57.87 -38.07
CA GLN A 7 -17.70 57.81 -36.90
C GLN A 7 -17.54 59.23 -36.34
N ASP A 8 -18.06 59.48 -35.13
CA ASP A 8 -17.71 60.66 -34.33
C ASP A 8 -16.46 60.35 -33.49
N PRO A 9 -15.35 61.11 -33.61
CA PRO A 9 -14.18 60.91 -32.79
C PRO A 9 -14.34 61.65 -31.46
N TYR A 10 -14.43 60.90 -30.36
CA TYR A 10 -14.38 61.44 -29.01
C TYR A 10 -13.07 62.21 -28.81
N GLN A 11 -13.18 63.53 -28.66
CA GLN A 11 -12.09 64.40 -28.22
C GLN A 11 -11.78 64.13 -26.75
N HIS A 12 -10.54 63.80 -26.44
CA HIS A 12 -10.05 63.64 -25.08
C HIS A 12 -9.46 64.98 -24.62
N ASP A 13 -10.06 65.61 -23.61
CA ASP A 13 -9.56 66.83 -22.98
C ASP A 13 -8.46 66.49 -21.97
N PRO A 14 -7.19 66.90 -22.18
CA PRO A 14 -6.07 66.53 -21.32
C PRO A 14 -6.04 67.20 -19.94
N ASN A 15 -6.94 68.15 -19.64
CA ASN A 15 -6.87 68.98 -18.42
C ASN A 15 -8.04 68.77 -17.44
N ALA A 16 -8.77 67.66 -17.53
CA ALA A 16 -9.82 67.35 -16.56
C ALA A 16 -9.23 67.03 -15.16
N PRO A 17 -9.68 67.70 -14.07
CA PRO A 17 -9.24 67.41 -12.71
C PRO A 17 -9.56 65.96 -12.29
N GLN A 18 -8.56 65.20 -11.84
CA GLN A 18 -8.77 63.85 -11.31
C GLN A 18 -9.45 63.91 -9.93
N PRO A 19 -10.52 63.14 -9.68
CA PRO A 19 -11.12 63.05 -8.34
C PRO A 19 -10.19 62.30 -7.37
N GLU A 20 -9.69 63.00 -6.35
CA GLU A 20 -9.04 62.41 -5.17
C GLU A 20 -10.11 61.73 -4.29
N GLY A 21 -10.32 60.44 -4.50
CA GLY A 21 -11.30 59.65 -3.77
C GLY A 21 -10.98 58.17 -3.84
N GLY A 22 -9.88 57.77 -3.22
CA GLY A 22 -9.44 56.38 -3.17
C GLY A 22 -10.41 55.52 -2.37
N TYR A 23 -11.27 54.78 -3.06
CA TYR A 23 -11.91 53.62 -2.46
C TYR A 23 -10.83 52.58 -2.18
N GLN A 24 -10.53 52.39 -0.90
CA GLN A 24 -9.70 51.30 -0.41
C GLN A 24 -10.37 49.99 -0.84
N SER A 25 -9.73 49.25 -1.74
CA SER A 25 -10.17 47.93 -2.16
C SER A 25 -10.34 47.06 -0.91
N ALA A 26 -11.55 46.58 -0.68
CA ALA A 26 -11.82 45.61 0.40
C ALA A 26 -10.87 44.41 0.23
N PRO A 27 -10.38 43.81 1.34
CA PRO A 27 -9.56 42.60 1.27
C PRO A 27 -10.28 41.59 0.39
N SER A 28 -9.66 41.25 -0.73
CA SER A 28 -10.14 40.15 -1.56
C SER A 28 -10.11 38.94 -0.65
N TYR A 29 -11.28 38.40 -0.32
CA TYR A 29 -11.36 37.09 0.29
C TYR A 29 -10.69 36.16 -0.72
N ASP A 30 -9.45 35.81 -0.41
CA ASP A 30 -8.68 34.83 -1.15
C ASP A 30 -9.62 33.67 -1.42
N ASN A 31 -9.71 33.34 -2.70
CA ASN A 31 -10.49 32.28 -3.24
C ASN A 31 -10.11 30.97 -2.54
N ALA A 32 -10.77 30.68 -1.40
CA ALA A 32 -10.65 29.45 -0.63
C ALA A 32 -11.38 28.29 -1.33
N GLY A 33 -11.26 28.23 -2.67
CA GLY A 33 -12.09 27.37 -3.48
C GLY A 33 -11.75 27.40 -4.96
N ALA A 34 -10.49 27.16 -5.33
CA ALA A 34 -10.06 26.52 -6.59
C ALA A 34 -8.54 26.65 -6.82
N GLY A 35 -7.73 26.51 -5.77
CA GLY A 35 -6.34 26.13 -5.98
C GLY A 35 -6.31 24.68 -6.44
N HIS A 36 -6.27 24.44 -7.76
CA HIS A 36 -5.69 23.21 -8.29
C HIS A 36 -4.21 23.25 -7.88
N GLY A 37 -3.94 22.84 -6.64
CA GLY A 37 -2.60 22.71 -6.12
C GLY A 37 -1.85 21.81 -7.07
N GLY A 38 -0.76 22.32 -7.65
CA GLY A 38 0.12 21.51 -8.48
C GLY A 38 0.55 20.23 -7.74
N PRO A 39 1.07 19.23 -8.45
CA PRO A 39 1.38 17.92 -7.86
C PRO A 39 2.11 18.08 -6.53
N VAL A 40 1.46 17.70 -5.42
CA VAL A 40 2.09 17.75 -4.10
C VAL A 40 3.31 16.84 -4.16
N ALA A 41 4.49 17.36 -3.82
CA ALA A 41 5.70 16.57 -3.80
C ALA A 41 5.49 15.34 -2.89
N LYS A 42 5.93 14.17 -3.37
CA LYS A 42 5.72 12.90 -2.67
C LYS A 42 6.28 12.99 -1.23
N PRO A 43 5.43 12.84 -0.19
CA PRO A 43 5.88 12.93 1.19
C PRO A 43 6.90 11.85 1.53
N GLY A 44 7.85 12.16 2.42
CA GLY A 44 8.85 11.21 2.89
C GLY A 44 8.22 9.96 3.53
N SER A 45 7.03 10.09 4.13
CA SER A 45 6.28 8.96 4.67
C SER A 45 5.82 7.97 3.60
N VAL A 46 5.31 8.47 2.47
CA VAL A 46 4.90 7.64 1.33
C VAL A 46 6.15 7.03 0.66
N GLY A 47 7.23 7.80 0.56
CA GLY A 47 8.51 7.32 0.05
C GLY A 47 9.10 6.18 0.87
N LEU A 48 9.04 6.26 2.20
CA LEU A 48 9.51 5.17 3.06
C LEU A 48 8.56 3.97 3.01
N ALA A 49 7.24 4.20 3.02
CA ALA A 49 6.26 3.12 2.90
C ALA A 49 6.47 2.29 1.61
N GLU A 50 6.70 2.95 0.47
CA GLU A 50 7.04 2.28 -0.79
C GLU A 50 8.31 1.42 -0.67
N LYS A 51 9.39 1.96 -0.09
CA LYS A 51 10.64 1.20 0.10
C LYS A 51 10.43 0.00 1.01
N LEU A 52 9.69 0.16 2.11
CA LEU A 52 9.34 -0.94 3.00
C LEU A 52 8.48 -1.99 2.30
N MET A 53 7.60 -1.59 1.38
CA MET A 53 6.86 -2.54 0.55
C MET A 53 7.78 -3.33 -0.38
N TYR A 54 8.80 -2.70 -0.97
CA TYR A 54 9.81 -3.42 -1.74
C TYR A 54 10.66 -4.35 -0.88
N VAL A 55 11.00 -3.96 0.34
CA VAL A 55 11.66 -4.85 1.30
C VAL A 55 10.76 -6.05 1.64
N GLY A 56 9.46 -5.83 1.87
CA GLY A 56 8.49 -6.91 2.11
C GLY A 56 8.38 -7.89 0.93
N GLY A 57 8.37 -7.38 -0.31
CA GLY A 57 8.37 -8.22 -1.50
C GLY A 57 9.66 -9.01 -1.68
N ALA A 58 10.82 -8.40 -1.43
CA ALA A 58 12.10 -9.09 -1.45
C ALA A 58 12.19 -10.18 -0.37
N LEU A 59 11.70 -9.88 0.84
CA LEU A 59 11.61 -10.85 1.93
C LEU A 59 10.74 -12.03 1.55
N ALA A 60 9.58 -11.81 0.91
CA ALA A 60 8.71 -12.88 0.44
C ALA A 60 9.42 -13.82 -0.55
N LEU A 61 10.21 -13.26 -1.49
CA LEU A 61 11.00 -14.07 -2.42
C LEU A 61 12.08 -14.88 -1.72
N VAL A 62 12.83 -14.25 -0.80
CA VAL A 62 13.86 -14.95 -0.01
C VAL A 62 13.26 -16.09 0.79
N SER A 63 12.14 -15.85 1.48
CA SER A 63 11.42 -16.89 2.21
C SER A 63 10.96 -18.02 1.30
N GLY A 64 10.44 -17.71 0.12
CA GLY A 64 10.05 -18.71 -0.87
C GLY A 64 11.22 -19.56 -1.37
N ILE A 65 12.38 -18.95 -1.62
CA ILE A 65 13.60 -19.66 -2.03
C ILE A 65 14.13 -20.55 -0.89
N LEU A 66 14.14 -20.04 0.34
CA LEU A 66 14.55 -20.83 1.51
C LEU A 66 13.61 -22.00 1.75
N ALA A 67 12.31 -21.85 1.48
CA ALA A 67 11.36 -22.96 1.59
C ALA A 67 11.70 -24.13 0.66
N LEU A 68 12.33 -23.89 -0.49
CA LEU A 68 12.83 -24.95 -1.39
C LEU A 68 13.98 -25.78 -0.79
N THR A 69 14.65 -25.25 0.23
CA THR A 69 15.76 -25.93 0.92
C THR A 69 15.29 -26.73 2.14
N THR A 70 13.98 -26.72 2.42
CA THR A 70 13.41 -27.46 3.55
C THR A 70 13.58 -28.96 3.34
N PRO A 71 14.09 -29.70 4.34
CA PRO A 71 14.19 -31.15 4.26
C PRO A 71 12.83 -31.82 4.04
N GLU A 72 12.81 -32.91 3.27
CA GLU A 72 11.58 -33.64 2.95
C GLU A 72 10.87 -34.17 4.19
N ASP A 73 11.61 -34.69 5.17
CA ASP A 73 11.05 -35.19 6.43
C ASP A 73 10.30 -34.08 7.21
N GLN A 74 10.84 -32.86 7.20
CA GLN A 74 10.23 -31.71 7.85
C GLN A 74 8.97 -31.25 7.09
N LEU A 75 9.01 -31.27 5.75
CA LEU A 75 7.84 -30.99 4.90
C LEU A 75 6.73 -32.02 5.11
N ARG A 76 7.09 -33.30 5.18
CA ARG A 76 6.16 -34.40 5.46
C ARG A 76 5.46 -34.19 6.80
N GLN A 77 6.23 -33.95 7.86
CA GLN A 77 5.68 -33.67 9.19
C GLN A 77 4.69 -32.49 9.15
N GLN A 78 5.03 -31.40 8.46
CA GLN A 78 4.15 -30.24 8.34
C GLN A 78 2.84 -30.53 7.59
N VAL A 79 2.89 -31.39 6.57
CA VAL A 79 1.69 -31.83 5.83
C VAL A 79 0.81 -32.70 6.70
N GLU A 80 1.40 -33.68 7.41
CA GLU A 80 0.68 -34.56 8.32
C GLU A 80 -0.02 -33.76 9.43
N GLU A 81 0.71 -32.85 10.09
CA GLU A 81 0.15 -31.94 11.11
C GLU A 81 -0.99 -31.08 10.56
N GLN A 82 -0.89 -30.61 9.31
CA GLN A 82 -1.98 -29.85 8.66
C GLN A 82 -3.22 -30.70 8.39
N LEU A 83 -3.05 -31.94 7.91
CA LEU A 83 -4.16 -32.85 7.66
C LEU A 83 -4.88 -33.19 8.97
N GLU A 84 -4.12 -33.48 10.03
CA GLU A 84 -4.67 -33.73 11.36
C GLU A 84 -5.44 -32.53 11.92
N ALA A 85 -4.84 -31.33 11.84
CA ALA A 85 -5.50 -30.09 12.27
C ALA A 85 -6.77 -29.78 11.49
N SER A 86 -6.84 -30.24 10.23
CA SER A 86 -8.01 -30.11 9.36
C SER A 86 -9.07 -31.21 9.60
N GLY A 87 -8.80 -32.16 10.50
CA GLY A 87 -9.64 -33.34 10.75
C GLY A 87 -9.66 -34.34 9.59
N GLN A 88 -8.68 -34.26 8.69
CA GLN A 88 -8.53 -35.17 7.57
C GLN A 88 -7.69 -36.40 7.97
N ALA A 89 -7.98 -37.54 7.38
CA ALA A 89 -7.17 -38.74 7.58
C ALA A 89 -5.78 -38.54 6.96
N VAL A 90 -4.73 -38.92 7.70
CA VAL A 90 -3.35 -38.92 7.22
C VAL A 90 -3.13 -40.15 6.32
N ASP A 91 -3.53 -40.03 5.05
CA ASP A 91 -3.28 -41.05 4.03
C ASP A 91 -1.89 -40.86 3.42
N PRO A 92 -0.99 -41.87 3.45
CA PRO A 92 0.35 -41.78 2.88
C PRO A 92 0.37 -41.30 1.42
N ALA A 93 -0.60 -41.69 0.60
CA ALA A 93 -0.66 -41.28 -0.81
C ALA A 93 -0.96 -39.78 -0.95
N ILE A 94 -1.78 -39.22 -0.06
CA ILE A 94 -2.09 -37.77 -0.02
C ILE A 94 -0.86 -37.00 0.48
N VAL A 95 -0.18 -37.53 1.49
CA VAL A 95 1.04 -36.91 2.04
C VAL A 95 2.13 -36.86 0.98
N ASP A 96 2.42 -37.97 0.28
CA ASP A 96 3.44 -38.03 -0.78
C ASP A 96 3.13 -37.06 -1.93
N ALA A 97 1.87 -37.00 -2.36
CA ALA A 97 1.43 -36.06 -3.40
C ALA A 97 1.57 -34.59 -2.95
N SER A 98 1.31 -34.31 -1.67
CA SER A 98 1.43 -32.97 -1.10
C SER A 98 2.89 -32.55 -0.93
N VAL A 99 3.74 -33.43 -0.40
CA VAL A 99 5.17 -33.17 -0.21
C VAL A 99 5.87 -32.92 -1.55
N SER A 100 5.53 -33.67 -2.60
CA SER A 100 6.11 -33.47 -3.93
C SER A 100 5.66 -32.17 -4.62
N SER A 101 4.46 -31.67 -4.33
CA SER A 101 3.91 -30.45 -4.94
C SER A 101 4.13 -29.18 -4.11
N ALA A 102 4.30 -29.30 -2.79
CA ALA A 102 4.44 -28.19 -1.86
C ALA A 102 5.56 -27.19 -2.21
N PRO A 103 6.76 -27.60 -2.66
CA PRO A 103 7.81 -26.65 -3.02
C PRO A 103 7.43 -25.75 -4.22
N ILE A 104 6.78 -26.33 -5.23
CA ILE A 104 6.35 -25.60 -6.43
C ILE A 104 5.22 -24.64 -6.08
N ILE A 105 4.24 -25.11 -5.32
CA ILE A 105 3.11 -24.28 -4.85
C ILE A 105 3.65 -23.13 -4.00
N GLY A 106 4.53 -23.43 -3.04
CA GLY A 106 5.15 -22.44 -2.17
C GLY A 106 5.92 -21.36 -2.93
N LEU A 107 6.71 -21.76 -3.95
CA LEU A 107 7.44 -20.83 -4.80
C LEU A 107 6.50 -19.91 -5.60
N VAL A 108 5.46 -20.48 -6.22
CA VAL A 108 4.47 -19.70 -6.99
C VAL A 108 3.75 -18.71 -6.06
N THR A 109 3.34 -19.16 -4.88
CA THR A 109 2.71 -18.31 -3.87
C THR A 109 3.64 -17.17 -3.43
N ALA A 110 4.92 -17.46 -3.17
CA ALA A 110 5.91 -16.44 -2.80
C ALA A 110 6.08 -15.37 -3.90
N ILE A 111 6.11 -15.78 -5.17
CA ILE A 111 6.20 -14.87 -6.31
C ILE A 111 4.97 -13.97 -6.39
N ILE A 112 3.76 -14.54 -6.24
CA ILE A 112 2.50 -13.78 -6.26
C ILE A 112 2.48 -12.75 -5.12
N ILE A 113 2.84 -13.17 -3.91
CA ILE A 113 2.92 -12.28 -2.74
C ILE A 113 3.91 -11.15 -3.00
N ALA A 114 5.11 -11.46 -3.50
CA ALA A 114 6.11 -10.46 -3.84
C ALA A 114 5.62 -9.47 -4.91
N ALA A 115 4.95 -9.96 -5.95
CA ALA A 115 4.36 -9.12 -6.98
C ALA A 115 3.30 -8.17 -6.40
N ILE A 116 2.47 -8.63 -5.47
CA ILE A 116 1.50 -7.78 -4.76
C ILE A 116 2.22 -6.70 -3.95
N TRP A 117 3.26 -7.05 -3.21
CA TRP A 117 4.08 -6.10 -2.45
C TRP A 117 4.70 -5.02 -3.36
N PHE A 118 5.32 -5.42 -4.48
CA PHE A 118 5.92 -4.49 -5.43
C PHE A 118 4.86 -3.60 -6.11
N LEU A 119 3.74 -4.19 -6.51
CA LEU A 119 2.62 -3.47 -7.09
C LEU A 119 2.07 -2.43 -6.11
N MET A 120 1.84 -2.82 -4.85
CA MET A 120 1.37 -1.90 -3.82
C MET A 120 2.40 -0.80 -3.56
N GLY A 121 3.69 -1.11 -3.49
CA GLY A 121 4.75 -0.12 -3.33
C GLY A 121 4.71 0.93 -4.43
N PHE A 122 4.65 0.47 -5.67
CA PHE A 122 4.59 1.33 -6.85
C PHE A 122 3.31 2.19 -6.90
N LEU A 123 2.14 1.59 -6.68
CA LEU A 123 0.85 2.31 -6.80
C LEU A 123 0.63 3.29 -5.64
N ASN A 124 1.02 2.93 -4.42
CA ASN A 124 1.01 3.85 -3.28
C ASN A 124 2.04 4.96 -3.47
N GLY A 125 3.21 4.62 -4.00
CA GLY A 125 4.25 5.54 -4.42
C GLY A 125 3.81 6.61 -5.40
N LYS A 126 2.89 6.23 -6.30
CA LYS A 126 2.24 7.10 -7.29
C LYS A 126 1.04 7.89 -6.76
N GLY A 127 0.67 7.73 -5.49
CA GLY A 127 -0.43 8.50 -4.90
C GLY A 127 -1.83 8.02 -5.26
N LYS A 128 -2.00 6.77 -5.72
CA LYS A 128 -3.33 6.20 -5.97
C LYS A 128 -4.05 5.90 -4.65
N SER A 129 -5.14 6.63 -4.37
CA SER A 129 -5.91 6.48 -3.11
C SER A 129 -6.51 5.09 -2.88
N TRP A 130 -6.97 4.41 -3.93
CA TRP A 130 -7.49 3.05 -3.80
C TRP A 130 -6.43 2.04 -3.35
N ALA A 131 -5.17 2.22 -3.79
CA ALA A 131 -4.07 1.33 -3.44
C ALA A 131 -3.74 1.39 -1.95
N ARG A 132 -3.97 2.55 -1.31
CA ARG A 132 -3.84 2.71 0.13
C ARG A 132 -4.89 1.92 0.89
N ILE A 133 -6.13 1.91 0.42
CA ILE A 133 -7.22 1.14 1.06
C ILE A 133 -6.91 -0.36 0.96
N VAL A 134 -6.55 -0.84 -0.23
CA VAL A 134 -6.18 -2.25 -0.44
C VAL A 134 -4.98 -2.64 0.43
N ALA A 135 -3.92 -1.83 0.45
CA ALA A 135 -2.75 -2.09 1.31
C ALA A 135 -3.11 -2.11 2.80
N THR A 136 -4.09 -1.32 3.23
CA THR A 136 -4.58 -1.33 4.61
C THR A 136 -5.34 -2.60 4.94
N ILE A 137 -6.25 -3.04 4.06
CA ILE A 137 -6.99 -4.29 4.24
C ILE A 137 -6.02 -5.46 4.33
N LEU A 138 -5.07 -5.56 3.38
CA LEU A 138 -4.05 -6.60 3.38
C LEU A 138 -3.17 -6.55 4.62
N GLY A 139 -2.74 -5.36 5.03
CA GLY A 139 -1.92 -5.18 6.22
C GLY A 139 -2.64 -5.58 7.51
N VAL A 140 -3.91 -5.21 7.66
CA VAL A 140 -4.73 -5.60 8.82
C VAL A 140 -4.94 -7.10 8.85
N ILE A 141 -5.29 -7.72 7.70
CA ILE A 141 -5.42 -9.18 7.62
C ILE A 141 -4.12 -9.85 8.04
N ASN A 142 -2.97 -9.40 7.53
CA ASN A 142 -1.66 -9.97 7.88
C ASN A 142 -1.36 -9.90 9.38
N VAL A 143 -1.63 -8.76 10.01
CA VAL A 143 -1.42 -8.58 11.46
C VAL A 143 -2.37 -9.47 12.28
N VAL A 144 -3.65 -9.50 11.90
CA VAL A 144 -4.66 -10.30 12.62
C VAL A 144 -4.39 -11.79 12.49
N THR A 145 -4.08 -12.29 11.29
CA THR A 145 -3.76 -13.70 11.08
C THR A 145 -2.49 -14.10 11.83
N THR A 146 -1.47 -13.24 11.83
CA THR A 146 -0.25 -13.46 12.61
C THR A 146 -0.56 -13.56 14.10
N LEU A 147 -1.36 -12.63 14.65
CA LEU A 147 -1.76 -12.64 16.05
C LEU A 147 -2.58 -13.88 16.42
N LEU A 148 -3.53 -14.27 15.57
CA LEU A 148 -4.32 -15.50 15.77
C LEU A 148 -3.43 -16.74 15.76
N SER A 149 -2.44 -16.80 14.87
CA SER A 149 -1.45 -17.88 14.84
C SER A 149 -0.65 -17.94 16.14
N LEU A 150 -0.14 -16.81 16.63
CA LEU A 150 0.57 -16.72 17.92
C LEU A 150 -0.27 -17.24 19.09
N ILE A 151 -1.54 -16.83 19.16
CA ILE A 151 -2.47 -17.27 20.22
C ILE A 151 -2.75 -18.77 20.09
N GLY A 152 -3.03 -19.26 18.88
CA GLY A 152 -3.27 -20.68 18.61
C GLY A 152 -2.06 -21.55 19.00
N THR A 153 -0.85 -21.11 18.67
CA THR A 153 0.38 -21.80 19.03
C THR A 153 0.62 -21.83 20.55
N SER A 154 0.17 -20.80 21.28
CA SER A 154 0.26 -20.77 22.75
C SER A 154 -0.73 -21.70 23.46
N MET A 155 -1.84 -22.06 22.80
CA MET A 155 -2.87 -22.95 23.36
C MET A 155 -2.62 -24.44 23.04
N MET A 156 -1.73 -24.76 22.11
CA MET A 156 -1.42 -26.12 21.70
C MET A 156 0.11 -26.31 21.62
N PRO A 157 0.76 -26.78 22.70
CA PRO A 157 2.21 -26.97 22.74
C PRO A 157 2.68 -27.92 21.64
N GLY A 158 3.50 -27.43 20.71
CA GLY A 158 4.00 -28.19 19.54
C GLY A 158 3.51 -27.67 18.19
N SER A 159 2.43 -26.87 18.14
CA SER A 159 1.81 -26.37 16.91
C SER A 159 2.50 -25.17 16.25
N ALA A 160 3.82 -25.02 16.44
CA ALA A 160 4.59 -24.00 15.74
C ALA A 160 4.79 -24.41 14.28
N ALA A 161 3.72 -24.32 13.50
CA ALA A 161 3.74 -24.56 12.06
C ALA A 161 4.86 -23.71 11.43
N GLY A 162 5.99 -24.34 11.11
CA GLY A 162 7.16 -23.71 10.47
C GLY A 162 8.35 -23.32 11.36
N GLY A 163 8.32 -23.59 12.67
CA GLY A 163 9.49 -23.39 13.57
C GLY A 163 9.88 -21.92 13.83
N THR A 164 11.00 -21.70 14.55
CA THR A 164 11.44 -20.37 15.01
C THR A 164 11.68 -19.39 13.87
N LEU A 165 12.22 -19.86 12.74
CA LEU A 165 12.47 -18.99 11.59
C LEU A 165 11.16 -18.45 10.99
N ASN A 166 10.16 -19.30 10.80
CA ASN A 166 8.86 -18.86 10.28
C ASN A 166 8.21 -17.84 11.21
N LEU A 167 8.25 -18.08 12.53
CA LEU A 167 7.75 -17.14 13.52
C LEU A 167 8.40 -15.75 13.39
N VAL A 168 9.74 -15.71 13.29
CA VAL A 168 10.49 -14.45 13.13
C VAL A 168 10.07 -13.73 11.85
N VAL A 169 9.96 -14.46 10.73
CA VAL A 169 9.54 -13.89 9.43
C VAL A 169 8.10 -13.35 9.51
N SER A 170 7.17 -14.08 10.12
CA SER A 170 5.79 -13.64 10.32
C SER A 170 5.71 -12.37 11.16
N LEU A 171 6.46 -12.30 12.27
CA LEU A 171 6.51 -11.12 13.12
C LEU A 171 7.08 -9.91 12.39
N VAL A 172 8.19 -10.08 11.65
CA VAL A 172 8.77 -9.02 10.83
C VAL A 172 7.78 -8.53 9.78
N SER A 173 7.09 -9.45 9.09
CA SER A 173 6.04 -9.10 8.13
C SER A 173 4.90 -8.30 8.76
N ALA A 174 4.41 -8.73 9.93
CA ALA A 174 3.33 -8.03 10.64
C ALA A 174 3.74 -6.63 11.09
N VAL A 175 4.96 -6.47 11.60
CA VAL A 175 5.51 -5.15 11.96
C VAL A 175 5.66 -4.25 10.73
N LEU A 176 6.18 -4.78 9.62
CA LEU A 176 6.27 -4.04 8.35
C LEU A 176 4.88 -3.56 7.91
N ALA A 177 3.89 -4.46 7.91
CA ALA A 177 2.51 -4.13 7.55
C ALA A 177 1.94 -3.00 8.42
N ALA A 178 2.08 -3.10 9.75
CA ALA A 178 1.59 -2.09 10.68
C ALA A 178 2.26 -0.72 10.47
N VAL A 179 3.59 -0.70 10.33
CA VAL A 179 4.36 0.53 10.07
C VAL A 179 3.92 1.16 8.76
N ILE A 180 3.81 0.38 7.69
CA ILE A 180 3.41 0.87 6.37
C ILE A 180 2.02 1.49 6.42
N VAL A 181 1.05 0.81 7.02
CA VAL A 181 -0.31 1.35 7.18
C VAL A 181 -0.25 2.66 7.95
N PHE A 182 0.44 2.72 9.08
CA PHE A 182 0.59 3.96 9.84
C PHE A 182 1.18 5.10 8.98
N MET A 183 2.20 4.82 8.17
CA MET A 183 2.85 5.81 7.31
C MET A 183 1.95 6.29 6.17
N LEU A 184 1.15 5.40 5.56
CA LEU A 184 0.20 5.75 4.51
C LEU A 184 -0.93 6.66 5.02
N TRP A 185 -1.28 6.56 6.31
CA TRP A 185 -2.37 7.33 6.92
C TRP A 185 -1.95 8.63 7.60
N LYS A 186 -0.66 8.98 7.61
CA LYS A 186 -0.20 10.30 8.07
C LYS A 186 -0.91 11.46 7.34
N LYS A 187 -1.03 12.61 8.02
CA LYS A 187 -1.68 13.81 7.49
C LYS A 187 -1.09 14.24 6.15
N GLU A 188 0.24 14.27 6.06
CA GLU A 188 0.99 14.58 4.83
C GLU A 188 0.71 13.60 3.70
N SER A 189 0.72 12.30 3.99
CA SER A 189 0.36 11.24 3.04
C SER A 189 -1.06 11.45 2.51
N THR A 190 -2.01 11.76 3.39
CA THR A 190 -3.43 11.99 3.02
C THR A 190 -3.60 13.20 2.10
N ALA A 191 -2.85 14.28 2.33
CA ALA A 191 -2.85 15.42 1.41
C ALA A 191 -2.33 15.01 0.01
N TYR A 192 -1.24 14.25 -0.04
CA TYR A 192 -0.66 13.74 -1.29
C TYR A 192 -1.60 12.81 -2.06
N PHE A 193 -2.26 11.86 -1.39
CA PHE A 193 -3.23 10.99 -2.04
C PHE A 193 -4.40 11.81 -2.60
N LYS A 194 -4.90 12.82 -1.86
CA LYS A 194 -6.00 13.67 -2.33
C LYS A 194 -5.65 14.52 -3.55
N SER A 195 -4.39 14.98 -3.67
CA SER A 195 -3.96 15.79 -4.82
C SER A 195 -3.64 14.98 -6.08
N THR A 196 -3.53 13.65 -5.96
CA THR A 196 -3.02 12.75 -7.01
C THR A 196 -4.01 11.64 -7.40
N SER A 197 -5.22 11.67 -6.82
CA SER A 197 -6.28 10.67 -7.04
C SER A 197 -7.11 10.94 -8.29
#